data_AF-A0A349U6M1-F1
#
_entry.id   AF-A0A349U6M1-F1
#
_cell.length_a   1.000
_cell.length_b   1.000
_cell.length_c   1.000
_cell.angle_alpha   90.00
_cell.angle_beta   90.00
_cell.angle_gamma   90.00
#
_symmetry.space_group_name_H-M   'P 1'
#
loop_
_entity.id
_entity.type
_entity.pdbx_description
1 polymer ?
#
loop_
_entity_poly.entity_id
_entity_poly.type
_entity_poly.pdbx_seq_one_letter_code
_entity_poly.pdbx_strand_id
1 'polypeptide(L)'
;MDAFNSLIDNKAEILANYDDIIAQITDCKGQEKEIAKIDEDCASIEVLIQKLIAENARSVIEHGKYNRKYSGYVVRYNELQARHQELNNDIVMRQARRNQMKAFIKELTKQDRLLTEFDERLWAATLNAMVVKSEHEVVFRFKDGTELPWRMG
;
A
#
# COMPACT_ATOMS: atom_id res chain seq x y z
N MET A 1 -31.06 3.29 -6.74
CA MET A 1 -31.18 3.17 -5.27
C MET A 1 -30.91 1.73 -4.82
N ASP A 2 -31.21 0.74 -5.66
CA ASP A 2 -31.12 -0.69 -5.31
C ASP A 2 -29.69 -1.22 -5.09
N ALA A 3 -28.67 -0.73 -5.80
CA ALA A 3 -27.30 -1.20 -5.61
C ALA A 3 -26.71 -0.83 -4.23
N PHE A 4 -27.07 0.35 -3.71
CA PHE A 4 -26.60 0.83 -2.40
C PHE A 4 -27.46 0.27 -1.25
N ASN A 5 -28.76 0.08 -1.48
CA ASN A 5 -29.63 -0.63 -0.53
C ASN A 5 -29.30 -2.13 -0.44
N SER A 6 -28.88 -2.76 -1.55
CA SER A 6 -28.34 -4.12 -1.56
C SER A 6 -27.06 -4.26 -0.72
N LEU A 7 -26.17 -3.27 -0.75
CA LEU A 7 -24.99 -3.19 0.13
C LEU A 7 -25.39 -3.08 1.62
N ILE A 8 -26.56 -2.52 1.92
CA ILE A 8 -27.09 -2.39 3.29
C ILE A 8 -27.85 -3.65 3.73
N ASP A 9 -28.57 -4.33 2.84
CA ASP A 9 -29.22 -5.60 3.15
C ASP A 9 -28.20 -6.70 3.49
N ASN A 10 -27.02 -6.66 2.85
CA ASN A 10 -25.88 -7.50 3.20
C ASN A 10 -24.94 -6.90 4.26
N LYS A 11 -25.32 -5.79 4.92
CA LYS A 11 -24.48 -5.08 5.89
C LYS A 11 -23.93 -5.99 6.99
N ALA A 12 -24.72 -6.93 7.51
CA ALA A 12 -24.26 -7.83 8.56
C ALA A 12 -23.17 -8.81 8.07
N GLU A 13 -23.35 -9.38 6.87
CA GLU A 13 -22.39 -10.31 6.26
C GLU A 13 -21.12 -9.59 5.78
N ILE A 14 -21.28 -8.40 5.23
CA ILE A 14 -20.21 -7.48 4.84
C ILE A 14 -19.39 -7.10 6.08
N LEU A 15 -20.03 -6.59 7.14
CA LEU A 15 -19.30 -6.19 8.36
C LEU A 15 -18.58 -7.37 9.02
N ALA A 16 -19.16 -8.57 9.02
CA ALA A 16 -18.54 -9.76 9.59
C ALA A 16 -17.24 -10.16 8.85
N ASN A 17 -17.18 -9.97 7.52
CA ASN A 17 -16.06 -10.39 6.70
C ASN A 17 -15.03 -9.26 6.43
N TYR A 18 -15.38 -8.00 6.69
CA TYR A 18 -14.54 -6.86 6.30
C TYR A 18 -13.27 -6.70 7.13
N ASP A 19 -13.27 -7.04 8.41
CA ASP A 19 -12.04 -6.97 9.21
C ASP A 19 -10.97 -7.93 8.70
N ASP A 20 -11.37 -9.14 8.28
CA ASP A 20 -10.49 -10.14 7.69
C ASP A 20 -10.00 -9.71 6.29
N ILE A 21 -10.89 -9.16 5.47
CA ILE A 21 -10.54 -8.63 4.14
C ILE A 21 -9.58 -7.44 4.27
N ILE A 22 -9.83 -6.51 5.20
CA ILE A 22 -8.94 -5.40 5.50
C ILE A 22 -7.59 -5.94 5.97
N ALA A 23 -7.57 -6.92 6.89
CA ALA A 23 -6.35 -7.50 7.39
C ALA A 23 -5.52 -8.16 6.27
N GLN A 24 -6.15 -8.90 5.36
CA GLN A 24 -5.47 -9.53 4.22
C GLN A 24 -4.93 -8.52 3.21
N ILE A 25 -5.74 -7.53 2.79
CA ILE A 25 -5.36 -6.55 1.77
C ILE A 25 -4.27 -5.59 2.30
N THR A 26 -4.21 -5.38 3.61
CA THR A 26 -3.30 -4.43 4.27
C THR A 26 -2.16 -5.11 5.01
N ASP A 27 -1.99 -6.43 4.86
CA ASP A 27 -0.87 -7.16 5.43
C ASP A 27 0.45 -6.66 4.83
N CYS A 28 1.34 -6.20 5.71
CA CYS A 28 2.64 -5.64 5.36
C CYS A 28 3.80 -6.50 5.91
N LYS A 29 3.52 -7.62 6.59
CA LYS A 29 4.54 -8.44 7.28
C LYS A 29 5.67 -8.90 6.36
N GLY A 30 5.37 -9.20 5.09
CA GLY A 30 6.38 -9.58 4.11
C GLY A 30 7.34 -8.43 3.78
N GLN A 31 6.81 -7.24 3.57
CA GLN A 31 7.56 -6.03 3.25
C GLN A 31 8.41 -5.59 4.46
N GLU A 32 7.85 -5.65 5.67
CA GLU A 32 8.55 -5.37 6.93
C GLU A 32 9.75 -6.30 7.15
N LYS A 33 9.59 -7.60 6.85
CA LYS A 33 10.71 -8.57 6.93
C LYS A 33 11.80 -8.28 5.89
N GLU A 34 11.41 -7.89 4.68
CA GLU A 34 12.37 -7.54 3.63
C GLU A 34 13.14 -6.27 3.99
N ILE A 35 12.46 -5.25 4.53
CA ILE A 35 13.08 -4.03 5.07
C ILE A 35 14.11 -4.38 6.16
N ALA A 36 13.74 -5.19 7.15
CA ALA A 36 14.66 -5.58 8.22
C ALA A 36 15.92 -6.28 7.68
N LYS A 37 15.76 -7.14 6.66
CA LYS A 37 16.90 -7.79 6.00
C LYS A 37 17.76 -6.80 5.23
N ILE A 38 17.14 -5.83 4.54
CA ILE A 38 17.87 -4.76 3.83
C ILE A 38 18.70 -3.94 4.81
N ASP A 39 18.17 -3.62 6.00
CA ASP A 39 18.90 -2.88 7.03
C ASP A 39 20.14 -3.66 7.53
N GLU A 40 19.99 -4.97 7.75
CA GLU A 40 21.12 -5.85 8.09
C GLU A 40 22.19 -5.89 6.98
N ASP A 41 21.76 -6.02 5.72
CA ASP A 41 22.67 -6.04 4.57
C ASP A 41 23.39 -4.69 4.40
N CYS A 42 22.69 -3.56 4.59
CA CYS A 42 23.27 -2.22 4.57
C CYS A 42 24.35 -2.07 5.66
N ALA A 43 24.05 -2.46 6.90
CA ALA A 43 25.01 -2.42 8.01
C ALA A 43 26.26 -3.28 7.72
N SER A 44 26.08 -4.44 7.10
CA SER A 44 27.19 -5.30 6.66
C SER A 44 28.06 -4.62 5.60
N ILE A 45 27.45 -3.94 4.62
CA ILE A 45 28.17 -3.19 3.58
C ILE A 45 28.96 -2.03 4.19
N GLU A 46 28.39 -1.30 5.15
CA GLU A 46 29.10 -0.23 5.87
C GLU A 46 30.35 -0.75 6.56
N VAL A 47 30.26 -1.90 7.24
CA VAL A 47 31.42 -2.55 7.87
C VAL A 47 32.47 -2.93 6.82
N LEU A 48 32.08 -3.43 5.65
CA LEU A 48 32.99 -3.77 4.56
C LEU A 48 33.69 -2.53 3.99
N ILE A 49 32.98 -1.41 3.84
CA ILE A 49 33.55 -0.13 3.41
C ILE A 49 34.58 0.35 4.44
N GLN A 50 34.26 0.34 5.74
CA GLN A 50 35.19 0.74 6.79
C GLN A 50 36.45 -0.13 6.83
N LYS A 51 36.30 -1.44 6.66
CA LYS A 51 37.44 -2.37 6.54
C LYS A 51 38.30 -2.05 5.32
N LEU A 52 37.69 -1.81 4.17
CA LEU A 52 38.41 -1.47 2.94
C LEU A 52 39.23 -0.16 3.09
N ILE A 53 38.64 0.85 3.73
CA ILE A 53 39.32 2.12 4.04
C ILE A 53 40.50 1.88 4.99
N ALA A 54 40.30 1.14 6.07
CA ALA A 54 41.33 0.84 7.06
C ALA A 54 42.49 0.01 6.47
N GLU A 55 42.18 -0.97 5.61
CA GLU A 55 43.18 -1.78 4.89
C GLU A 55 44.02 -0.91 3.96
N ASN A 56 43.38 -0.03 3.18
CA ASN A 56 44.09 0.88 2.27
C ASN A 56 45.00 1.88 3.02
N ALA A 57 44.60 2.31 4.22
CA ALA A 57 45.41 3.17 5.07
C ALA A 57 46.64 2.46 5.68
N ARG A 58 46.54 1.15 5.95
CA ARG A 58 47.63 0.34 6.53
C ARG A 58 48.61 -0.18 5.48
N SER A 59 48.10 -0.58 4.33
CA SER A 59 48.87 -1.13 3.22
C SER A 59 48.23 -0.62 1.93
N VAL A 60 48.95 0.22 1.20
CA VAL A 60 48.47 0.83 -0.05
C VAL A 60 47.89 -0.26 -0.95
N ILE A 61 46.57 -0.24 -1.13
CA ILE A 61 45.90 -1.09 -2.11
C ILE A 61 46.10 -0.44 -3.46
N GLU A 62 46.37 -1.24 -4.47
CA GLU A 62 46.40 -0.77 -5.85
C GLU A 62 45.12 0.03 -6.17
N HIS A 63 45.28 1.27 -6.61
CA HIS A 63 44.18 2.22 -6.79
C HIS A 63 43.02 1.66 -7.62
N GLY A 64 43.30 0.90 -8.69
CA GLY A 64 42.28 0.28 -9.51
C GLY A 64 41.44 -0.76 -8.75
N LYS A 65 42.08 -1.56 -7.89
CA LYS A 65 41.42 -2.58 -7.07
C LYS A 65 40.60 -1.96 -5.95
N TYR A 66 41.11 -0.92 -5.29
CA TYR A 66 40.38 -0.18 -4.26
C TYR A 66 39.10 0.45 -4.85
N ASN A 67 39.24 1.20 -5.95
CA ASN A 67 38.11 1.88 -6.58
C ASN A 67 37.02 0.90 -7.03
N ARG A 68 37.39 -0.25 -7.63
CA ARG A 68 36.42 -1.27 -8.03
C ARG A 68 35.63 -1.82 -6.84
N LYS A 69 36.31 -2.16 -5.73
CA LYS A 69 35.63 -2.69 -4.53
C LYS A 69 34.74 -1.63 -3.89
N TYR A 70 35.24 -0.42 -3.70
CA TYR A 70 34.50 0.67 -3.08
C TYR A 70 33.25 1.02 -3.90
N SER A 71 33.40 1.22 -5.22
CA SER A 71 32.25 1.51 -6.09
C SER A 71 31.25 0.37 -6.10
N GLY A 72 31.69 -0.89 -6.05
CA GLY A 72 30.79 -2.04 -5.94
C GLY A 72 29.95 -2.03 -4.65
N TYR A 73 30.55 -1.67 -3.51
CA TYR A 73 29.83 -1.51 -2.25
C TYR A 73 28.83 -0.36 -2.31
N VAL A 74 29.22 0.79 -2.85
CA VAL A 74 28.34 1.96 -3.00
C VAL A 74 27.14 1.65 -3.90
N VAL A 75 27.36 0.99 -5.05
CA VAL A 75 26.27 0.60 -5.96
C VAL A 75 25.28 -0.31 -5.24
N ARG A 76 25.76 -1.38 -4.60
CA ARG A 76 24.89 -2.32 -3.89
C ARG A 76 24.12 -1.65 -2.75
N TYR A 77 24.78 -0.77 -1.99
CA TYR A 77 24.13 0.00 -0.92
C TYR A 77 22.99 0.87 -1.48
N ASN A 78 23.24 1.59 -2.57
CA ASN A 78 22.24 2.46 -3.19
C ASN A 78 21.06 1.66 -3.76
N GLU A 79 21.31 0.50 -4.37
CA GLU A 79 20.25 -0.40 -4.86
C GLU A 79 19.36 -0.90 -3.71
N LEU A 80 19.97 -1.30 -2.59
CA LEU A 80 19.25 -1.71 -1.39
C LEU A 80 18.43 -0.56 -0.79
N GLN A 81 18.99 0.65 -0.72
CA GLN A 81 18.27 1.83 -0.23
C GLN A 81 17.09 2.23 -1.12
N ALA A 82 17.24 2.12 -2.44
CA ALA A 82 16.13 2.35 -3.37
C ALA A 82 14.99 1.35 -3.14
N ARG A 83 15.32 0.07 -2.96
CA ARG A 83 14.35 -0.98 -2.62
C ARG A 83 13.69 -0.75 -1.27
N HIS A 84 14.46 -0.33 -0.27
CA HIS A 84 13.95 0.02 1.05
C HIS A 84 12.92 1.15 0.97
N GLN A 85 13.20 2.20 0.17
CA GLN A 85 12.26 3.31 -0.03
C GLN A 85 10.99 2.87 -0.76
N GLU A 86 11.12 2.04 -1.79
CA GLU A 86 9.97 1.47 -2.52
C GLU A 86 9.04 0.71 -1.57
N LEU A 87 9.58 -0.21 -0.76
CA LEU A 87 8.81 -1.00 0.19
C LEU A 87 8.11 -0.14 1.25
N ASN A 88 8.78 0.90 1.76
CA ASN A 88 8.16 1.83 2.71
C ASN A 88 7.01 2.61 2.09
N ASN A 89 7.16 3.07 0.85
CA ASN A 89 6.07 3.75 0.14
C ASN A 89 4.86 2.83 -0.01
N ASP A 90 5.07 1.57 -0.37
CA ASP A 90 4.00 0.59 -0.48
C ASP A 90 3.30 0.33 0.86
N ILE A 91 4.06 0.23 1.96
CA ILE A 91 3.50 0.08 3.31
C ILE A 91 2.63 1.29 3.66
N VAL A 92 3.13 2.52 3.43
CA VAL A 92 2.38 3.75 3.69
C VAL A 92 1.08 3.78 2.87
N MET A 93 1.12 3.41 1.59
CA MET A 93 -0.08 3.33 0.75
C MET A 93 -1.08 2.30 1.26
N ARG A 94 -0.62 1.11 1.68
CA ARG A 94 -1.49 0.07 2.25
C ARG A 94 -2.12 0.50 3.57
N GLN A 95 -1.36 1.17 4.44
CA GLN A 95 -1.86 1.72 5.70
C GLN A 95 -2.87 2.86 5.47
N ALA A 96 -2.61 3.74 4.51
CA ALA A 96 -3.56 4.78 4.12
C ALA A 96 -4.88 4.16 3.64
N ARG A 97 -4.81 3.14 2.78
CA ARG A 97 -5.98 2.37 2.31
C ARG A 97 -6.71 1.71 3.48
N ARG A 98 -5.99 1.11 4.43
CA ARG A 98 -6.56 0.53 5.65
C ARG A 98 -7.39 1.54 6.42
N ASN A 99 -6.83 2.73 6.64
CA ASN A 99 -7.49 3.78 7.41
C ASN A 99 -8.75 4.30 6.70
N GLN A 100 -8.70 4.43 5.37
CA GLN A 100 -9.87 4.80 4.56
C GLN A 100 -10.98 3.74 4.65
N MET A 101 -10.65 2.46 4.50
CA MET A 101 -11.63 1.37 4.60
C MET A 101 -12.26 1.31 6.00
N LYS A 102 -11.46 1.47 7.06
CA LYS A 102 -11.97 1.52 8.44
C LYS A 102 -12.87 2.73 8.68
N ALA A 103 -12.52 3.90 8.14
CA ALA A 103 -13.36 5.09 8.23
C ALA A 103 -14.70 4.88 7.52
N PHE A 104 -14.68 4.25 6.34
CA PHE A 104 -15.89 3.90 5.61
C PHE A 104 -16.82 2.96 6.41
N ILE A 105 -16.29 1.85 6.94
CA ILE A 105 -17.06 0.94 7.79
C ILE A 105 -17.65 1.68 8.99
N LYS A 106 -16.88 2.56 9.63
CA LYS A 106 -17.33 3.35 10.78
C LYS A 106 -18.49 4.27 10.45
N GLU A 107 -18.53 4.88 9.26
CA GLU A 107 -19.68 5.68 8.84
C GLU A 107 -20.87 4.81 8.46
N LEU A 108 -20.65 3.67 7.78
CA LEU A 108 -21.70 2.72 7.40
C LEU A 108 -22.38 2.08 8.64
N THR A 109 -21.62 1.80 9.69
CA THR A 109 -22.16 1.22 10.94
C THR A 109 -23.07 2.18 11.70
N LYS A 110 -22.83 3.51 11.62
CA LYS A 110 -23.69 4.53 12.25
C LYS A 110 -25.06 4.68 11.60
N GLN A 111 -25.25 4.19 10.38
CA GLN A 111 -26.54 4.28 9.70
C GLN A 111 -27.45 3.11 10.12
N ASP A 112 -28.43 3.40 10.97
CA ASP A 112 -29.36 2.42 11.56
C ASP A 112 -30.58 2.07 10.67
N ARG A 113 -30.68 2.68 9.48
CA ARG A 113 -31.77 2.46 8.52
C ARG A 113 -31.20 2.38 7.11
N LEU A 114 -31.88 1.61 6.24
CA LEU A 114 -31.70 1.70 4.78
C LEU A 114 -31.68 3.18 4.37
N LEU A 115 -30.77 3.56 3.46
CA LEU A 115 -30.77 4.90 2.88
C LEU A 115 -32.09 5.07 2.13
N THR A 116 -33.07 5.69 2.79
CA THR A 116 -34.33 6.06 2.16
C THR A 116 -34.14 7.16 1.13
N GLU A 117 -33.01 7.89 1.20
CA GLU A 117 -32.63 8.96 0.29
C GLU A 117 -31.11 8.96 0.04
N PHE A 118 -30.71 9.54 -1.10
CA PHE A 118 -29.30 9.69 -1.49
C PHE A 118 -28.55 10.63 -0.53
N ASP A 119 -27.56 10.11 0.20
CA ASP A 119 -26.67 10.93 1.03
C ASP A 119 -25.46 11.41 0.22
N GLU A 120 -25.52 12.66 -0.24
CA GLU A 120 -24.48 13.32 -1.02
C GLU A 120 -23.14 13.42 -0.26
N ARG A 121 -23.15 13.45 1.08
CA ARG A 121 -21.93 13.47 1.89
C ARG A 121 -21.28 12.11 1.92
N LEU A 122 -22.07 11.04 2.01
CA LEU A 122 -21.58 9.67 1.91
C LEU A 122 -21.02 9.42 0.50
N TRP A 123 -21.74 9.84 -0.53
CA TRP A 123 -21.30 9.75 -1.92
C TRP A 123 -19.98 10.47 -2.18
N ALA A 124 -19.85 11.72 -1.71
CA ALA A 124 -18.64 12.51 -1.84
C ALA A 124 -17.47 11.94 -1.01
N ALA A 125 -17.74 11.21 0.07
CA ALA A 125 -16.72 10.53 0.85
C ALA A 125 -16.22 9.23 0.17
N THR A 126 -17.08 8.52 -0.56
CA THR A 126 -16.79 7.15 -1.04
C THR A 126 -16.47 7.04 -2.52
N LEU A 127 -17.14 7.80 -3.38
CA LEU A 127 -17.00 7.68 -4.83
C LEU A 127 -16.07 8.76 -5.40
N ASN A 128 -15.17 8.34 -6.27
CA ASN A 128 -14.35 9.21 -7.08
C ASN A 128 -15.14 9.69 -8.31
N ALA A 129 -15.81 8.75 -8.99
CA ALA A 129 -16.63 9.03 -10.15
C ALA A 129 -17.66 7.92 -10.37
N MET A 130 -18.78 8.26 -11.01
CA MET A 130 -19.70 7.30 -11.60
C MET A 130 -19.62 7.46 -13.12
N VAL A 131 -19.26 6.39 -13.82
CA VAL A 131 -19.05 6.39 -15.27
C VAL A 131 -20.18 5.61 -15.92
N VAL A 132 -21.08 6.29 -16.60
CA VAL A 132 -22.15 5.66 -17.38
C VAL A 132 -21.56 5.20 -18.72
N LYS A 133 -21.54 3.88 -18.97
CA LYS A 133 -21.01 3.28 -20.19
C LYS A 133 -22.08 3.06 -21.25
N SER A 134 -23.30 2.73 -20.82
CA SER A 134 -24.48 2.62 -21.68
C SER A 134 -25.73 2.85 -20.85
N GLU A 135 -26.90 2.86 -21.50
CA GLU A 135 -28.20 2.93 -20.82
C GLU A 135 -28.37 1.87 -19.73
N HIS A 136 -27.70 0.72 -19.88
CA HIS A 136 -27.83 -0.43 -19.00
C HIS A 136 -26.54 -0.74 -18.24
N GLU A 137 -25.50 0.09 -18.35
CA GLU A 137 -24.19 -0.18 -17.74
C GLU A 137 -23.58 1.08 -17.12
N VAL A 138 -23.31 0.99 -15.83
CA VAL A 138 -22.68 2.05 -15.04
C VAL A 138 -21.51 1.44 -14.28
N VAL A 139 -20.40 2.16 -14.18
CA VAL A 139 -19.24 1.76 -13.38
C VAL A 139 -19.04 2.76 -12.26
N PHE A 140 -19.10 2.27 -11.02
CA PHE A 140 -18.77 3.05 -9.84
C PHE A 140 -17.27 2.98 -9.61
N ARG A 141 -16.59 4.12 -9.72
CA ARG A 141 -15.17 4.26 -9.42
C ARG A 141 -15.03 4.86 -8.04
N PHE A 142 -14.53 4.08 -7.11
CA PHE A 142 -14.29 4.50 -5.74
C PHE A 142 -12.99 5.31 -5.64
N LYS A 143 -12.84 6.10 -4.58
CA LYS A 143 -11.63 6.90 -4.34
C LYS A 143 -10.39 6.06 -4.07
N ASP A 144 -10.56 4.78 -3.75
CA ASP A 144 -9.50 3.81 -3.59
C ASP A 144 -9.08 3.14 -4.93
N GLY A 145 -9.66 3.56 -6.06
CA GLY A 145 -9.38 3.02 -7.39
C GLY A 145 -10.16 1.75 -7.74
N THR A 146 -10.96 1.22 -6.81
CA THR A 146 -11.84 0.06 -7.07
C THR A 146 -12.92 0.46 -8.08
N GLU A 147 -13.15 -0.40 -9.07
CA GLU A 147 -14.24 -0.26 -10.03
C GLU A 147 -15.31 -1.33 -9.80
N LEU A 148 -16.55 -0.92 -9.59
CA LEU A 148 -17.69 -1.81 -9.47
C LEU A 148 -18.62 -1.58 -10.67
N PRO A 149 -18.61 -2.49 -11.65
CA PRO A 149 -19.57 -2.44 -12.75
C PRO A 149 -20.96 -2.86 -12.26
N TRP A 150 -21.95 -2.08 -12.64
CA TRP A 150 -23.36 -2.29 -12.36
C TRP A 150 -24.14 -2.31 -13.66
N ARG A 151 -24.99 -3.32 -13.80
CA ARG A 151 -25.90 -3.44 -14.94
C ARG A 151 -27.32 -3.21 -14.46
N MET A 152 -27.98 -2.24 -15.08
CA MET A 152 -29.41 -2.02 -14.92
C MET A 152 -30.13 -3.04 -15.79
N GLY A 153 -30.88 -3.94 -15.14
CA GLY A 153 -31.75 -4.91 -15.80
C GLY A 153 -33.14 -4.37 -16.05
#